data_AF-A0A255Z7F8-F1
#
_entry.id   AF-A0A255Z7F8-F1
#
_cell.length_a   1.000
_cell.length_b   1.000
_cell.length_c   1.000
_cell.angle_alpha   90.00
_cell.angle_beta   90.00
_cell.angle_gamma   90.00
#
_symmetry.space_group_name_H-M   'P 1'
#
loop_
_entity.id
_entity.type
_entity.pdbx_description
1 polymer ?
#
loop_
_entity_poly.entity_id
_entity_poly.type
_entity_poly.pdbx_seq_one_letter_code
_entity_poly.pdbx_strand_id
1 'polypeptide(L)'
;MASKLNLPKATKPMPAAASDTGPKELDLAKLENSLAVARVKVLGDAFNTIGKGFDYLRAKKDSEAIIAKAHADIEKARLALETTRLQVDLGHHALDKLEEIQEYVFKILEMLIDEAGQSSDFEGRRRIIADANESLRTLATIRLK
;
A
#
# COMPACT_ATOMS: atom_id res chain seq x y z
N MET A 1 60.49 8.97 -41.41
CA MET A 1 59.81 10.07 -40.69
C MET A 1 58.54 9.50 -40.07
N ALA A 2 58.50 9.38 -38.75
CA ALA A 2 57.30 8.99 -38.00
C ALA A 2 57.06 10.06 -36.93
N SER A 3 55.87 10.66 -36.99
CA SER A 3 55.47 11.82 -36.18
C SER A 3 55.37 11.44 -34.70
N LYS A 4 55.99 12.23 -33.81
CA LYS A 4 55.84 12.09 -32.36
C LYS A 4 54.43 12.51 -31.97
N LEU A 5 53.59 11.53 -31.64
CA LEU A 5 52.27 11.75 -31.06
C LEU A 5 52.46 12.26 -29.61
N ASN A 6 52.31 13.56 -29.39
CA ASN A 6 52.26 14.12 -28.03
C ASN A 6 50.86 13.90 -27.46
N LEU A 7 50.70 12.90 -26.60
CA LEU A 7 49.52 12.76 -25.76
C LEU A 7 49.55 13.85 -24.66
N PRO A 8 48.46 14.60 -24.43
CA PRO A 8 48.39 15.55 -23.34
C PRO A 8 48.53 14.80 -22.00
N LYS A 9 49.35 15.35 -21.09
CA LYS A 9 49.53 14.85 -19.72
C LYS A 9 48.17 14.67 -19.07
N ALA A 10 47.94 13.47 -18.52
CA ALA A 10 46.82 13.15 -17.67
C ALA A 10 46.69 14.23 -16.58
N THR A 11 45.68 15.09 -16.72
CA THR A 11 45.16 15.89 -15.63
C THR A 11 44.75 14.94 -14.53
N LYS A 12 45.29 15.18 -13.33
CA LYS A 12 44.96 14.43 -12.10
C LYS A 12 43.43 14.24 -12.05
N PRO A 13 42.93 13.06 -11.65
CA PRO A 13 41.50 12.93 -11.37
C PRO A 13 41.18 13.99 -10.32
N MET A 14 40.44 15.00 -10.74
CA MET A 14 39.74 15.88 -9.82
C MET A 14 38.91 14.92 -8.97
N PRO A 15 39.04 14.93 -7.63
CA PRO A 15 38.14 14.15 -6.82
C PRO A 15 36.74 14.59 -7.25
N ALA A 16 35.97 13.66 -7.82
CA ALA A 16 34.53 13.81 -7.85
C ALA A 16 34.19 14.20 -6.41
N ALA A 17 33.59 15.37 -6.23
CA ALA A 17 33.12 15.82 -4.94
C ALA A 17 32.43 14.61 -4.31
N ALA A 18 33.09 14.00 -3.32
CA ALA A 18 32.52 12.91 -2.57
C ALA A 18 31.24 13.52 -2.04
N SER A 19 30.11 13.05 -2.55
CA SER A 19 28.84 13.65 -2.20
C SER A 19 28.67 13.41 -0.71
N ASP A 20 28.74 14.50 0.05
CA ASP A 20 28.37 14.56 1.47
C ASP A 20 26.84 14.37 1.66
N THR A 21 26.20 13.66 0.72
CA THR A 21 24.78 13.28 0.72
C THR A 21 24.59 11.77 0.95
N GLY A 22 25.64 10.95 0.75
CA GLY A 22 25.55 9.49 0.71
C GLY A 22 25.01 8.76 1.96
N PRO A 23 25.32 9.19 3.21
CA PRO A 23 24.78 8.50 4.39
C PRO A 23 23.32 8.86 4.70
N LYS A 24 22.97 10.14 4.61
CA LYS A 24 21.63 10.64 4.98
C LYS A 24 20.56 10.24 3.96
N GLU A 25 20.88 10.24 2.67
CA GLU A 25 19.97 9.80 1.61
C GLU A 25 19.71 8.29 1.69
N LEU A 26 20.74 7.49 2.00
CA LEU A 26 20.60 6.05 2.19
C LEU A 26 19.72 5.72 3.41
N ASP A 27 19.88 6.46 4.51
CA ASP A 27 19.07 6.27 5.70
C ASP A 27 17.61 6.70 5.49
N LEU A 28 17.36 7.75 4.70
CA LEU A 28 16.02 8.16 4.29
C LEU A 28 15.34 7.07 3.43
N ALA A 29 16.03 6.55 2.42
CA ALA A 29 15.49 5.50 1.54
C ALA A 29 15.13 4.21 2.31
N LYS A 30 15.94 3.83 3.31
CA LYS A 30 15.64 2.70 4.19
C LYS A 30 14.39 2.94 5.06
N LEU A 31 14.23 4.17 5.56
CA LEU A 31 13.06 4.54 6.35
C LEU A 31 11.79 4.49 5.50
N GLU A 32 11.83 5.05 4.30
CA GLU A 32 10.71 5.02 3.35
C GLU A 32 10.33 3.59 2.95
N ASN A 33 11.32 2.72 2.69
CA ASN A 33 11.06 1.33 2.38
C ASN A 33 10.43 0.59 3.58
N SER A 34 10.89 0.86 4.80
CA SER A 34 10.32 0.27 6.03
C SER A 34 8.86 0.70 6.23
N LEU A 35 8.55 1.97 5.96
CA LEU A 35 7.19 2.49 5.96
C LEU A 35 6.32 1.84 4.88
N ALA A 36 6.86 1.67 3.67
CA ALA A 36 6.16 1.02 2.57
C ALA A 36 5.80 -0.44 2.91
N VAL A 37 6.73 -1.20 3.49
CA VAL A 37 6.49 -2.58 3.96
C VAL A 37 5.38 -2.62 5.01
N ALA A 38 5.43 -1.72 6.00
CA ALA A 38 4.40 -1.65 7.05
C ALA A 38 3.02 -1.32 6.47
N ARG A 39 2.95 -0.36 5.51
CA ARG A 39 1.72 0.01 4.80
C ARG A 39 1.16 -1.16 4.00
N VAL A 40 1.98 -1.88 3.25
CA VAL A 40 1.55 -3.07 2.49
C VAL A 40 0.89 -4.09 3.40
N LYS A 41 1.50 -4.38 4.57
CA LYS A 41 0.94 -5.33 5.53
C LYS A 41 -0.45 -4.89 6.01
N VAL A 42 -0.58 -3.64 6.46
CA VAL A 42 -1.86 -3.15 7.00
C VAL A 42 -2.94 -3.05 5.94
N LEU A 43 -2.61 -2.67 4.70
CA LEU A 43 -3.55 -2.71 3.59
C LEU A 43 -3.99 -4.14 3.29
N GLY A 44 -3.07 -5.12 3.34
CA GLY A 44 -3.39 -6.53 3.18
C GLY A 44 -4.33 -7.06 4.28
N ASP A 45 -4.07 -6.69 5.53
CA ASP A 45 -4.91 -7.03 6.68
C ASP A 45 -6.32 -6.42 6.51
N ALA A 46 -6.43 -5.16 6.08
CA ALA A 46 -7.70 -4.49 5.83
C ALA A 46 -8.49 -5.14 4.67
N PHE A 47 -7.85 -5.52 3.57
CA PHE A 47 -8.50 -6.26 2.48
C PHE A 47 -9.03 -7.63 2.94
N ASN A 48 -8.33 -8.31 3.85
CA ASN A 48 -8.82 -9.56 4.42
C ASN A 48 -10.07 -9.34 5.29
N THR A 49 -10.12 -8.27 6.09
CA THR A 49 -11.31 -7.87 6.84
C THR A 49 -12.48 -7.58 5.91
N ILE A 50 -12.23 -6.79 4.84
CA ILE A 50 -13.23 -6.47 3.82
C ILE A 50 -13.83 -7.74 3.20
N GLY A 51 -12.98 -8.67 2.74
CA GLY A 51 -13.44 -9.91 2.11
C GLY A 51 -14.32 -10.74 3.02
N LYS A 52 -13.91 -10.93 4.28
CA LYS A 52 -14.73 -11.66 5.28
C LYS A 52 -16.08 -10.99 5.54
N GLY A 53 -16.10 -9.66 5.60
CA GLY A 53 -17.33 -8.88 5.78
C GLY A 53 -18.32 -9.08 4.63
N PHE A 54 -17.86 -8.97 3.39
CA PHE A 54 -18.72 -9.16 2.22
C PHE A 54 -19.14 -10.62 2.01
N ASP A 55 -18.26 -11.60 2.28
CA ASP A 55 -18.63 -13.03 2.26
C ASP A 55 -19.75 -13.33 3.26
N TYR A 56 -19.72 -12.69 4.42
CA TYR A 56 -20.80 -12.81 5.42
C TYR A 56 -22.13 -12.24 4.91
N LEU A 57 -22.12 -10.99 4.44
CA LEU A 57 -23.32 -10.34 3.91
C LEU A 57 -23.91 -11.12 2.73
N ARG A 58 -23.04 -11.73 1.91
CA ARG A 58 -23.44 -12.59 0.80
C ARG A 58 -24.15 -13.85 1.28
N ALA A 59 -23.62 -14.51 2.31
CA ALA A 59 -24.23 -15.72 2.87
C ALA A 59 -25.65 -15.46 3.41
N LYS A 60 -25.96 -14.21 3.79
CA LYS A 60 -27.29 -13.79 4.27
C LYS A 60 -28.25 -13.31 3.17
N LYS A 61 -27.76 -13.15 1.94
CA LYS A 61 -28.51 -12.55 0.80
C LYS A 61 -28.96 -11.11 1.05
N ASP A 62 -28.33 -10.41 2.00
CA ASP A 62 -28.76 -9.07 2.41
C ASP A 62 -28.42 -7.99 1.35
N SER A 63 -27.44 -8.23 0.44
CA SER A 63 -26.97 -7.19 -0.52
C SER A 63 -26.42 -7.73 -1.86
N GLU A 64 -27.00 -8.79 -2.47
CA GLU A 64 -26.39 -9.53 -3.60
C GLU A 64 -25.85 -8.67 -4.77
N ALA A 65 -26.57 -7.62 -5.19
CA ALA A 65 -26.16 -6.77 -6.32
C ALA A 65 -24.98 -5.84 -5.99
N ILE A 66 -24.95 -5.29 -4.76
CA ILE A 66 -23.87 -4.40 -4.29
C ILE A 66 -22.61 -5.22 -4.01
N ILE A 67 -22.78 -6.40 -3.42
CA ILE A 67 -21.70 -7.36 -3.13
C ILE A 67 -20.99 -7.79 -4.41
N ALA A 68 -21.73 -8.11 -5.47
CA ALA A 68 -21.13 -8.54 -6.73
C ALA A 68 -20.23 -7.47 -7.35
N LYS A 69 -20.66 -6.20 -7.31
CA LYS A 69 -19.87 -5.07 -7.79
C LYS A 69 -18.66 -4.79 -6.87
N ALA A 70 -18.89 -4.75 -5.56
CA ALA A 70 -17.85 -4.52 -4.57
C ALA A 70 -16.74 -5.58 -4.65
N HIS A 71 -17.07 -6.86 -4.87
CA HIS A 71 -16.08 -7.94 -5.01
C HIS A 71 -15.13 -7.74 -6.19
N ALA A 72 -15.63 -7.37 -7.37
CA ALA A 72 -14.78 -7.15 -8.53
C ALA A 72 -13.80 -5.97 -8.30
N ASP A 73 -14.32 -4.92 -7.68
CA ASP A 73 -13.62 -3.71 -7.28
C ASP A 73 -12.53 -3.99 -6.22
N ILE A 74 -12.85 -4.78 -5.20
CA ILE A 74 -11.92 -5.27 -4.17
C ILE A 74 -10.82 -6.10 -4.79
N GLU A 75 -11.16 -7.07 -5.65
CA GLU A 75 -10.18 -7.97 -6.25
C GLU A 75 -9.17 -7.21 -7.12
N LYS A 76 -9.66 -6.24 -7.90
CA LYS A 76 -8.77 -5.34 -8.67
C LYS A 76 -7.80 -4.60 -7.76
N ALA A 77 -8.26 -4.10 -6.62
CA ALA A 77 -7.39 -3.37 -5.68
C ALA A 77 -6.44 -4.29 -4.92
N ARG A 78 -6.82 -5.54 -4.64
CA ARG A 78 -5.90 -6.57 -4.10
C ARG A 78 -4.76 -6.87 -5.07
N LEU A 79 -5.06 -7.02 -6.36
CA LEU A 79 -4.05 -7.23 -7.40
C LEU A 79 -3.11 -6.02 -7.53
N ALA A 80 -3.65 -4.80 -7.42
CA ALA A 80 -2.84 -3.58 -7.38
C ALA A 80 -1.91 -3.54 -6.16
N LEU A 81 -2.41 -3.94 -4.98
CA LEU A 81 -1.59 -4.04 -3.78
C LEU A 81 -0.51 -5.11 -3.91
N GLU A 82 -0.81 -6.27 -4.47
CA GLU A 82 0.19 -7.32 -4.68
C GLU A 82 1.30 -6.88 -5.66
N THR A 83 0.92 -6.21 -6.75
CA THR A 83 1.88 -5.62 -7.68
C THR A 83 2.76 -4.58 -6.98
N THR A 84 2.16 -3.76 -6.12
CA THR A 84 2.87 -2.73 -5.36
C THR A 84 3.77 -3.34 -4.29
N ARG A 85 3.35 -4.42 -3.61
CA ARG A 85 4.19 -5.21 -2.69
C ARG A 85 5.45 -5.68 -3.39
N LEU A 86 5.33 -6.27 -4.58
CA LEU A 86 6.49 -6.72 -5.34
C LEU A 86 7.44 -5.56 -5.70
N GLN A 87 6.91 -4.37 -5.99
CA GLN A 87 7.73 -3.18 -6.23
C GLN A 87 8.48 -2.73 -4.96
N VAL A 88 7.82 -2.77 -3.80
CA VAL A 88 8.43 -2.47 -2.49
C VAL A 88 9.52 -3.49 -2.15
N ASP A 89 9.26 -4.79 -2.36
CA ASP A 89 10.24 -5.86 -2.11
C ASP A 89 11.50 -5.70 -2.98
N LEU A 90 11.37 -5.10 -4.17
CA LEU A 90 12.47 -4.76 -5.07
C LEU A 90 13.15 -3.42 -4.73
N GLY A 91 12.69 -2.70 -3.70
CA GLY A 91 13.25 -1.43 -3.26
C GLY A 91 12.83 -0.21 -4.09
N HIS A 92 11.74 -0.31 -4.86
CA HIS A 92 11.20 0.83 -5.60
C HIS A 92 10.34 1.74 -4.71
N HIS A 93 10.39 3.05 -4.96
CA HIS A 93 9.47 4.00 -4.32
C HIS A 93 8.04 3.70 -4.78
N ALA A 94 7.17 3.41 -3.81
CA ALA A 94 5.78 3.01 -4.05
C ALA A 94 4.78 3.66 -3.08
N LEU A 95 5.23 4.62 -2.26
CA LEU A 95 4.41 5.24 -1.22
C LEU A 95 3.15 5.92 -1.77
N ASP A 96 3.26 6.62 -2.91
CA ASP A 96 2.11 7.28 -3.56
C ASP A 96 1.03 6.26 -3.96
N LYS A 97 1.44 5.13 -4.57
CA LYS A 97 0.51 4.04 -4.93
C LYS A 97 -0.13 3.42 -3.69
N LEU A 98 0.63 3.27 -2.61
CA LEU A 98 0.10 2.75 -1.35
C LEU A 98 -0.91 3.74 -0.73
N GLU A 99 -0.73 5.04 -0.91
CA GLU A 99 -1.70 6.05 -0.49
C GLU A 99 -2.99 6.00 -1.33
N GLU A 100 -2.87 5.88 -2.66
CA GLU A 100 -4.03 5.68 -3.54
C GLU A 100 -4.83 4.43 -3.17
N ILE A 101 -4.14 3.30 -2.92
CA ILE A 101 -4.76 2.05 -2.48
C ILE A 101 -5.41 2.25 -1.10
N GLN A 102 -4.78 2.99 -0.19
CA GLN A 102 -5.32 3.28 1.13
C GLN A 102 -6.64 4.07 1.05
N GLU A 103 -6.72 5.12 0.23
CA GLU A 103 -7.96 5.88 0.02
C GLU A 103 -9.10 4.99 -0.50
N TYR A 104 -8.75 4.04 -1.37
CA TYR A 104 -9.70 3.08 -1.89
C TYR A 104 -10.20 2.11 -0.81
N VAL A 105 -9.29 1.58 0.01
CA VAL A 105 -9.62 0.71 1.15
C VAL A 105 -10.51 1.44 2.17
N PHE A 106 -10.27 2.72 2.43
CA PHE A 106 -11.13 3.55 3.28
C PHE A 106 -12.58 3.56 2.77
N LYS A 107 -12.79 3.88 1.50
CA LYS A 107 -14.13 3.92 0.89
C LYS A 107 -14.85 2.57 0.95
N ILE A 108 -14.12 1.47 0.76
CA ILE A 108 -14.71 0.13 0.83
C ILE A 108 -15.07 -0.26 2.26
N LEU A 109 -14.24 0.07 3.26
CA LEU A 109 -14.55 -0.17 4.67
C LEU A 109 -15.78 0.62 5.12
N GLU A 110 -15.92 1.87 4.70
CA GLU A 110 -17.12 2.68 4.96
C GLU A 110 -18.37 2.05 4.33
N MET A 111 -18.29 1.66 3.04
CA MET A 111 -19.36 0.93 2.37
C MET A 111 -19.74 -0.36 3.10
N LEU A 112 -18.75 -1.13 3.57
CA LEU A 112 -19.01 -2.36 4.32
C LEU A 112 -19.74 -2.09 5.64
N ILE A 113 -19.39 -1.02 6.35
CA ILE A 113 -20.07 -0.61 7.58
C ILE A 113 -21.53 -0.23 7.29
N ASP A 114 -21.77 0.55 6.25
CA ASP A 114 -23.11 0.98 5.85
C ASP A 114 -23.99 -0.21 5.46
N GLU A 115 -23.46 -1.14 4.66
CA GLU A 115 -24.17 -2.37 4.27
C GLU A 115 -24.41 -3.30 5.47
N ALA A 116 -23.43 -3.48 6.35
CA ALA A 116 -23.62 -4.25 7.58
C ALA A 116 -24.68 -3.61 8.49
N GLY A 117 -24.78 -2.28 8.51
CA GLY A 117 -25.80 -1.54 9.25
C GLY A 117 -27.24 -1.85 8.80
N GLN A 118 -27.41 -2.26 7.53
CA GLN A 118 -28.71 -2.64 6.96
C GLN A 118 -29.06 -4.11 7.22
N SER A 119 -28.10 -4.94 7.63
CA SER A 119 -28.35 -6.36 7.91
C SER A 119 -29.28 -6.56 9.12
N SER A 120 -30.19 -7.53 8.97
CA SER A 120 -31.11 -7.96 10.03
C SER A 120 -30.43 -8.78 11.13
N ASP A 121 -29.21 -9.26 10.89
CA ASP A 121 -28.44 -10.06 11.83
C ASP A 121 -27.64 -9.18 12.79
N PHE A 122 -28.16 -9.02 14.02
CA PHE A 122 -27.58 -8.15 15.04
C PHE A 122 -26.15 -8.54 15.44
N GLU A 123 -25.87 -9.84 15.59
CA GLU A 123 -24.56 -10.30 16.05
C GLU A 123 -23.54 -10.21 14.92
N GLY A 124 -23.95 -10.61 13.71
CA GLY A 124 -23.16 -10.47 12.49
C GLY A 124 -22.74 -9.04 12.22
N ARG A 125 -23.70 -8.11 12.18
CA ARG A 125 -23.40 -6.69 11.91
C ARG A 125 -22.46 -6.09 12.95
N ARG A 126 -22.63 -6.44 14.23
CA ARG A 126 -21.79 -5.90 15.31
C ARG A 126 -20.33 -6.30 15.13
N ARG A 127 -20.08 -7.56 14.75
CA ARG A 127 -18.73 -8.06 14.50
C ARG A 127 -18.10 -7.38 13.28
N ILE A 128 -18.81 -7.34 12.14
CA ILE A 128 -18.29 -6.71 10.92
C ILE A 128 -17.93 -5.24 11.14
N ILE A 129 -18.82 -4.48 11.79
CA ILE A 129 -18.60 -3.06 12.06
C ILE A 129 -17.42 -2.88 13.02
N ALA A 130 -17.25 -3.75 14.03
CA ALA A 130 -16.11 -3.69 14.94
C ALA A 130 -14.78 -3.93 14.20
N ASP A 131 -14.70 -5.01 13.40
CA ASP A 131 -13.50 -5.37 12.65
C ASP A 131 -13.14 -4.30 11.60
N ALA A 132 -14.15 -3.73 10.92
CA ALA A 132 -13.96 -2.66 9.96
C ALA A 132 -13.43 -1.38 10.63
N ASN A 133 -13.99 -0.99 11.78
CA ASN A 133 -13.51 0.16 12.55
C ASN A 133 -12.09 -0.03 13.08
N GLU A 134 -11.71 -1.25 13.49
CA GLU A 134 -10.33 -1.56 13.87
C GLU A 134 -9.36 -1.41 12.69
N SER A 135 -9.79 -1.84 11.49
CA SER A 135 -9.02 -1.68 10.25
C SER A 135 -8.85 -0.20 9.90
N LEU A 136 -9.92 0.60 9.97
CA LEU A 136 -9.89 2.06 9.76
C LEU A 136 -8.92 2.76 10.73
N ARG A 137 -8.96 2.39 12.01
CA ARG A 137 -8.07 2.95 13.03
C ARG A 137 -6.60 2.61 12.77
N THR A 138 -6.33 1.36 12.39
CA THR A 138 -4.97 0.91 12.07
C THR A 138 -4.42 1.66 10.86
N LEU A 139 -5.21 1.81 9.80
CA LEU A 139 -4.84 2.57 8.60
C LEU A 139 -4.54 4.05 8.93
N ALA A 140 -5.38 4.69 9.74
CA ALA A 140 -5.17 6.07 10.16
C ALA A 140 -3.88 6.25 11.00
N THR A 141 -3.50 5.24 11.79
CA THR A 141 -2.32 5.31 12.67
C THR A 141 -1.00 5.26 11.88
N ILE A 142 -0.95 4.50 10.78
CA ILE A 142 0.24 4.42 9.92
C ILE A 142 0.47 5.70 9.11
N ARG A 143 -0.55 6.55 8.92
CA ARG A 143 -0.38 7.87 8.30
C ARG A 143 0.44 8.83 9.16
N LEU A 144 0.52 8.61 10.48
CA LEU A 144 1.09 9.54 11.47
C LEU A 144 2.50 9.16 11.98
N LYS A 145 3.03 8.00 11.59
CA LYS A 145 4.34 7.49 12.03
C LYS A 145 5.29 7.40 10.85
#